data_AF-F9S794-F1
#
_entry.id   AF-F9S794-F1
#
_cell.length_a   1.000
_cell.length_b   1.000
_cell.length_c   1.000
_cell.angle_alpha   90.00
_cell.angle_beta   90.00
_cell.angle_gamma   90.00
#
_symmetry.space_group_name_H-M   'P 1'
#
loop_
_entity.id
_entity.type
_entity.pdbx_description
1 polymer ?
#
loop_
_entity_poly.entity_id
_entity_poly.type
_entity_poly.pdbx_seq_one_letter_code
_entity_poly.pdbx_strand_id
1 'polypeptide(L)' 'MIFRCATPEDVPLLIQLQKDSHISTLNPQQLRDGFLNTILDQHQLLDAIKHEKAVYVAESHQQIIAMAVCASWQY' A
#
# COMPACT_ATOMS: atom_id res chain seq x y z
N MET A 1 1.68 7.13 -16.32
CA MET A 1 1.70 6.16 -15.21
C MET A 1 3.14 5.69 -15.03
N ILE A 2 3.67 5.76 -13.83
CA ILE A 2 5.05 5.42 -13.47
C ILE A 2 5.01 4.32 -12.41
N PHE A 3 5.84 3.29 -12.54
CA PHE A 3 5.99 2.25 -11.53
C PHE A 3 7.38 2.38 -10.91
N ARG A 4 7.45 2.40 -9.57
CA ARG A 4 8.71 2.57 -8.83
C ARG A 4 8.63 1.90 -7.46
N CYS A 5 9.78 1.67 -6.83
CA CYS A 5 9.82 1.40 -5.40
C CYS A 5 9.28 2.62 -4.64
N ALA A 6 8.54 2.35 -3.57
CA ALA A 6 8.13 3.40 -2.65
C ALA A 6 9.35 3.98 -1.93
N THR A 7 9.24 5.25 -1.55
CA THR A 7 10.19 5.95 -0.68
C THR A 7 9.53 6.23 0.67
N PRO A 8 10.30 6.56 1.73
CA PRO A 8 9.72 6.93 3.01
C PRO A 8 8.73 8.10 2.96
N GLU A 9 8.84 8.97 1.95
CA GLU A 9 7.95 10.12 1.75
C GLU A 9 6.54 9.69 1.29
N ASP A 10 6.40 8.51 0.69
CA ASP A 10 5.13 7.98 0.22
C ASP A 10 4.27 7.41 1.37
N VAL A 11 4.86 7.13 2.54
CA VAL A 11 4.21 6.40 3.65
C VAL A 11 2.85 7.00 4.06
N PRO A 12 2.68 8.32 4.21
CA PRO A 12 1.36 8.90 4.53
C PRO A 12 0.30 8.59 3.46
N LEU A 13 0.68 8.62 2.18
CA LEU A 13 -0.22 8.32 1.07
C LEU A 13 -0.56 6.82 1.03
N LEU A 14 0.41 5.94 1.33
CA LEU A 14 0.19 4.50 1.40
C LEU A 14 -0.74 4.11 2.55
N ILE A 15 -0.62 4.76 3.71
CA ILE A 15 -1.55 4.56 4.83
C ILE A 15 -2.97 4.95 4.42
N GLN A 16 -3.13 6.08 3.73
CA GLN A 16 -4.44 6.52 3.26
C GLN A 16 -5.01 5.53 2.23
N LEU A 17 -4.21 5.13 1.25
CA LEU A 17 -4.62 4.16 0.23
C LEU A 17 -5.07 2.83 0.83
N GLN A 18 -4.36 2.33 1.85
CA GLN A 18 -4.76 1.11 2.56
C GLN A 18 -6.09 1.26 3.28
N LYS A 19 -6.34 2.41 3.92
CA LYS A 19 -7.61 2.71 4.59
C LYS A 19 -8.77 2.81 3.60
N ASP A 20 -8.55 3.43 2.44
CA ASP A 20 -9.54 3.57 1.38
C ASP A 20 -9.88 2.21 0.73
N SER A 21 -8.94 1.25 0.81
CA SER A 21 -9.09 -0.11 0.27
C SER A 21 -9.45 -1.16 1.33
N HIS A 22 -9.68 -0.75 2.58
CA HIS A 22 -9.98 -1.67 3.67
C HIS A 22 -11.43 -2.18 3.61
N ILE A 23 -11.66 -3.44 3.98
CA ILE A 23 -12.99 -4.06 3.96
C ILE A 23 -14.07 -3.23 4.67
N SER A 24 -13.71 -2.47 5.70
CA SER A 24 -14.66 -1.64 6.47
C SER A 24 -15.09 -0.35 5.79
N THR A 25 -14.40 0.08 4.73
CA THR A 25 -14.67 1.35 4.02
C THR A 25 -15.30 1.15 2.65
N LEU A 26 -15.23 -0.07 2.12
CA LEU A 26 -15.74 -0.43 0.80
C LEU A 26 -17.23 -0.78 0.81
N ASN A 27 -17.90 -0.42 -0.29
CA ASN A 27 -19.29 -0.84 -0.53
C ASN A 27 -19.36 -2.27 -1.11
N PRO A 28 -20.55 -2.92 -1.13
CA PRO A 28 -20.68 -4.31 -1.59
C PRO A 28 -20.23 -4.57 -3.04
N GLN A 29 -20.27 -3.56 -3.90
CA GLN A 29 -19.82 -3.71 -5.29
C GLN A 29 -18.30 -3.74 -5.34
N GLN A 30 -17.63 -2.83 -4.62
CA GLN A 30 -16.17 -2.73 -4.53
C GLN A 30 -15.54 -3.94 -3.84
N LEU A 31 -16.21 -4.53 -2.85
CA LEU A 31 -15.73 -5.73 -2.18
C LEU A 31 -15.52 -6.92 -3.13
N ARG A 32 -16.24 -6.95 -4.27
CA ARG A 32 -16.08 -7.99 -5.30
C ARG A 32 -14.81 -7.83 -6.12
N ASP A 33 -14.23 -6.62 -6.15
CA ASP A 33 -13.01 -6.31 -6.89
C ASP A 33 -11.75 -6.60 -6.06
N GLY A 34 -11.90 -6.87 -4.76
CA GLY A 34 -10.83 -7.13 -3.81
C GLY A 34 -10.80 -6.10 -2.69
N PHE A 35 -10.23 -6.48 -1.55
CA PHE A 35 -10.14 -5.63 -0.37
C PHE A 35 -8.90 -5.98 0.46
N LEU A 36 -8.46 -5.03 1.27
CA LEU A 36 -7.52 -5.28 2.35
C LEU A 36 -8.30 -5.59 3.63
N ASN A 37 -7.90 -6.64 4.33
CA ASN A 37 -8.35 -6.91 5.70
C ASN A 37 -7.27 -6.60 6.74
N THR A 38 -6.04 -6.36 6.27
CA THR A 38 -4.85 -6.11 7.08
C THR A 38 -4.21 -4.83 6.58
N ILE A 39 -3.92 -3.92 7.50
CA ILE A 39 -3.27 -2.65 7.21
C ILE A 39 -1.88 -2.70 7.85
N LEU A 40 -0.85 -2.40 7.07
CA LEU A 40 0.49 -2.15 7.56
C LEU A 40 0.53 -0.77 8.20
N ASP A 41 1.02 -0.69 9.44
CA ASP A 41 1.22 0.59 10.11
C ASP A 41 2.44 1.35 9.55
N GLN A 42 2.65 2.57 10.05
CA GLN A 42 3.75 3.42 9.61
C GLN A 42 5.13 2.78 9.82
N HIS A 43 5.34 2.06 10.92
CA HIS A 43 6.62 1.43 11.24
C HIS A 43 6.88 0.26 10.28
N GLN A 44 5.88 -0.60 10.09
CA GLN A 44 5.96 -1.75 9.18
C GLN A 44 6.22 -1.32 7.74
N LEU A 45 5.56 -0.25 7.27
CA LEU A 45 5.82 0.32 5.94
C LEU A 45 7.24 0.87 5.82
N LEU A 46 7.70 1.62 6.83
CA LEU A 46 9.05 2.18 6.82
C LEU A 46 10.12 1.09 6.78
N ASP A 47 9.94 0.01 7.53
CA ASP A 47 10.85 -1.13 7.51
C ASP A 47 10.84 -1.85 6.16
N ALA A 48 9.66 -2.18 5.64
CA ALA A 48 9.51 -2.83 4.34
C ALA A 48 10.10 -1.99 3.20
N ILE A 49 10.01 -0.66 3.28
CA ILE A 49 10.59 0.27 2.29
C ILE A 49 12.12 0.34 2.43
N LYS A 50 12.62 0.58 3.65
CA LYS A 50 14.04 0.88 3.87
C LYS A 50 14.93 -0.35 3.82
N HIS A 51 14.49 -1.45 4.42
CA HIS A 51 15.32 -2.62 4.64
C HIS A 51 15.09 -3.69 3.58
N GLU A 52 13.84 -3.87 3.14
CA GLU A 52 13.47 -4.97 2.23
C GLU A 52 13.27 -4.53 0.78
N LYS A 53 13.04 -3.23 0.53
CA LYS A 53 12.60 -2.69 -0.77
C LYS A 53 11.38 -3.45 -1.32
N ALA A 54 10.49 -3.86 -0.42
CA ALA A 54 9.38 -4.76 -0.69
C ALA A 54 8.12 -4.04 -1.19
N VAL A 55 8.10 -2.69 -1.19
CA VAL A 55 6.92 -1.90 -1.53
C VAL A 55 7.09 -1.22 -2.89
N TYR A 56 6.16 -1.50 -3.79
CA TYR A 56 6.10 -0.93 -5.13
C TYR A 56 4.82 -0.11 -5.28
N VAL A 57 4.91 1.00 -6.01
CA VAL A 57 3.79 1.91 -6.23
C VAL A 57 3.55 2.16 -7.71
N ALA A 58 2.29 2.36 -8.06
CA ALA A 58 1.89 2.95 -9.33
C ALA A 58 1.49 4.41 -9.09
N GLU A 59 2.17 5.32 -9.76
CA GLU A 59 1.96 6.75 -9.67
C GLU A 59 1.33 7.29 -10.97
N SER A 60 0.31 8.12 -10.83
CA SER A 60 -0.34 8.83 -11.92
C SER A 60 -0.56 10.29 -11.51
N HIS A 61 -0.11 11.25 -12.33
CA HIS A 61 -0.26 12.68 -12.04
C HIS A 61 0.21 13.09 -10.62
N GLN A 62 1.38 12.60 -10.18
CA GLN A 62 1.95 12.82 -8.84
C GLN A 62 1.11 12.25 -7.68
N GLN A 63 0.14 11.39 -7.96
CA GLN A 63 -0.65 10.68 -6.97
C GLN A 63 -0.37 9.18 -7.04
N ILE A 64 -0.17 8.56 -5.88
CA ILE A 64 -0.10 7.11 -5.76
C ILE A 64 -1.52 6.56 -5.85
N ILE A 65 -1.76 5.69 -6.83
CA ILE A 65 -3.08 5.11 -7.11
C ILE A 65 -3.16 3.61 -6.84
N ALA A 66 -2.01 2.94 -6.68
CA ALA A 66 -1.94 1.54 -6.30
C ALA A 66 -0.62 1.23 -5.59
N MET A 67 -0.62 0.18 -4.78
CA MET A 67 0.57 -0.36 -4.15
C MET A 67 0.58 -1.89 -4.18
N ALA A 68 1.78 -2.46 -4.21
CA ALA A 68 2.01 -3.89 -4.02
C ALA A 68 3.10 -4.06 -2.96
N VAL A 69 2.88 -4.98 -2.01
CA VAL A 69 3.86 -5.34 -0.99
C VAL A 69 4.25 -6.79 -1.19
N CYS A 70 5.54 -7.03 -1.40
CA CYS A 70 6.13 -8.35 -1.59
C CYS A 70 7.18 -8.58 -0.52
N ALA A 71 6.72 -8.90 0.69
CA ALA A 71 7.58 -9.19 1.84
C ALA A 71 7.50 -10.67 2.21
N SER A 72 8.60 -11.22 2.70
CA SER A 72 8.65 -12.58 3.25
C SER A 72 8.81 -12.47 4.76
N TRP A 73 7.72 -12.70 5.49
CA TRP A 73 7.75 -12.73 6.95
C TRP A 73 8.28 -14.09 7.42
N GLN A 74 9.22 -14.09 8.39
CA GLN A 74 9.50 -15.29 9.15
C GLN A 74 8.34 -15.51 10.12
N TYR A 75 7.62 -16.63 9.96
CA TYR A 75 6.50 -17.03 10.79
C TYR A 75 6.93 -18.07 11.82
#